data_AF-A0A6P6Y462-F1
#
_entry.id   AF-A0A6P6Y462-F1
#
_cell.length_a   1.000
_cell.length_b   1.000
_cell.length_c   1.000
_cell.angle_alpha   90.00
_cell.angle_beta   90.00
_cell.angle_gamma   90.00
#
_symmetry.space_group_name_H-M   'P 1'
#
loop_
_entity.id
_entity.type
_entity.pdbx_description
1 polymer ?
#
loop_
_entity_poly.entity_id
_entity_poly.type
_entity_poly.pdbx_seq_one_letter_code
_entity_poly.pdbx_strand_id
1 'polypeptide(L)'
;MTISIIPKSLKNISFEKIFQRDLFYLQIFTFRLKFSLEDYQNKKIPWIWKTFQYTIFITSNALAAIFCLGLLSLWPESHPFMKYHDIEAILKTERMDLFILALFIILIMLEALFLHLLNEVLNYRYHVGQFLLTVLSFIGFVIELFQVKLQELFQLVQKIFRRNWNNKILKKIFWNRFQVEYVKLYSEIANFNISFGTMLLYLETISKSSIIISCMFLSEQEEISQYCIMAIVSLLSIFFYITTLYSRVARLPSNNRRCCKSIMSWLARTQWSSSKTKFYQSINGRKIKIINRTTIKSNLFVQIMSENKLGFTCGHLFFITKFKYIQLLLLNFTLIIKFYKKIIHASKIKNH
;
A
#
# COMPACT_ATOMS: atom_id res chain seq x y z
N MET A 1 -11.86 17.81 40.84
CA MET A 1 -11.36 18.80 39.86
C MET A 1 -10.57 18.05 38.78
N THR A 2 -11.26 17.58 37.75
CA THR A 2 -10.69 16.78 36.65
C THR A 2 -10.36 17.70 35.48
N ILE A 3 -9.08 17.97 35.29
CA ILE A 3 -8.56 18.74 34.15
C ILE A 3 -8.56 17.82 32.92
N SER A 4 -9.53 18.01 32.04
CA SER A 4 -9.60 17.41 30.72
C SER A 4 -8.70 18.17 29.75
N ILE A 5 -7.46 17.70 29.57
CA ILE A 5 -6.62 18.16 28.46
C ILE A 5 -6.95 17.31 27.23
N ILE A 6 -8.04 17.69 26.56
CA ILE A 6 -8.25 17.33 25.15
C ILE A 6 -7.85 18.58 24.36
N PRO A 7 -6.81 18.55 23.52
CA PRO A 7 -6.48 19.70 22.69
C PRO A 7 -7.62 19.97 21.70
N LYS A 8 -8.28 21.12 21.90
CA LYS A 8 -9.16 21.77 20.92
C LYS A 8 -8.31 22.42 19.83
N SER A 9 -8.25 21.81 18.64
CA SER A 9 -8.09 22.54 17.37
C SER A 9 -8.06 21.59 16.16
N LEU A 10 -9.20 20.99 15.83
CA LEU A 10 -9.47 20.41 14.50
C LEU A 10 -10.99 20.38 14.25
N LYS A 11 -11.69 21.44 14.64
CA LYS A 11 -13.12 21.60 14.31
C LYS A 11 -13.26 22.34 12.98
N ASN A 12 -14.02 21.71 12.09
CA ASN A 12 -14.73 22.26 10.92
C ASN A 12 -14.00 22.33 9.57
N ILE A 13 -13.35 21.23 9.17
CA ILE A 13 -13.59 20.76 7.80
C ILE A 13 -14.47 19.52 7.96
N SER A 14 -15.75 19.59 7.57
CA SER A 14 -16.60 18.40 7.64
C SER A 14 -16.03 17.37 6.68
N PHE A 15 -15.70 16.20 7.22
CA PHE A 15 -15.19 15.05 6.47
C PHE A 15 -16.02 14.78 5.21
N GLU A 16 -17.33 15.02 5.30
CA GLU A 16 -18.29 14.96 4.22
C GLU A 16 -18.01 15.93 3.05
N LYS A 17 -17.61 17.18 3.31
CA LYS A 17 -17.29 18.15 2.24
C LYS A 17 -15.99 17.80 1.53
N ILE A 18 -15.00 17.28 2.26
CA ILE A 18 -13.76 16.74 1.65
C ILE A 18 -14.12 15.52 0.80
N PHE A 19 -14.91 14.60 1.35
CA PHE A 19 -15.32 13.37 0.68
C PHE A 19 -16.12 13.60 -0.59
N GLN A 20 -17.09 14.53 -0.58
CA GLN A 20 -17.89 14.89 -1.76
C GLN A 20 -17.05 15.54 -2.86
N ARG A 21 -16.10 16.41 -2.49
CA ARG A 21 -15.19 17.03 -3.45
C ARG A 21 -14.27 15.99 -4.10
N ASP A 22 -13.76 15.05 -3.29
CA ASP A 22 -12.89 13.98 -3.77
C ASP A 22 -13.65 12.96 -4.64
N LEU A 23 -14.94 12.72 -4.36
CA LEU A 23 -15.82 11.85 -5.15
C LEU A 23 -16.01 12.36 -6.59
N PHE A 24 -16.14 13.68 -6.78
CA PHE A 24 -16.27 14.29 -8.11
C PHE A 24 -15.03 14.04 -8.98
N TYR A 25 -13.83 14.23 -8.43
CA TYR A 25 -12.58 13.95 -9.15
C TYR A 25 -12.42 12.46 -9.48
N LEU A 26 -12.89 11.57 -8.60
CA LEU A 26 -12.86 10.12 -8.81
C LEU A 26 -13.79 9.66 -9.94
N GLN A 27 -14.98 10.23 -10.01
CA GLN A 27 -15.95 9.98 -11.08
C GLN A 27 -15.35 10.31 -12.45
N ILE A 28 -14.61 11.41 -12.56
CA ILE A 28 -14.07 11.88 -13.84
C ILE A 28 -12.79 11.14 -14.23
N PHE A 29 -11.80 11.05 -13.32
CA PHE A 29 -10.45 10.60 -13.68
C PHE A 29 -10.19 9.12 -13.45
N THR A 30 -10.98 8.43 -12.61
CA THR A 30 -10.74 7.02 -12.26
C THR A 30 -11.82 6.09 -12.79
N PHE A 31 -13.08 6.35 -12.46
CA PHE A 31 -14.18 5.51 -12.93
C PHE A 31 -14.68 5.92 -14.30
N ARG A 32 -14.40 7.16 -14.70
CA ARG A 32 -14.97 7.80 -15.89
C ARG A 32 -16.51 7.71 -15.89
N LEU A 33 -17.12 7.51 -14.73
CA LEU A 33 -18.56 7.34 -14.53
C LEU A 33 -19.10 8.42 -13.61
N LYS A 34 -20.25 8.98 -13.95
CA LYS A 34 -20.95 9.97 -13.13
C LYS A 34 -22.13 9.32 -12.40
N PHE A 35 -21.97 9.05 -11.10
CA PHE A 35 -22.98 8.41 -10.24
C PHE A 35 -22.91 8.95 -8.80
N SER A 36 -24.04 9.08 -8.08
CA SER A 36 -23.98 9.54 -6.69
C SER A 36 -23.55 8.41 -5.73
N LEU A 37 -23.04 8.78 -4.55
CA LEU A 37 -22.68 7.80 -3.52
C LEU A 37 -23.91 6.98 -3.07
N GLU A 38 -25.05 7.65 -2.99
CA GLU A 38 -26.33 7.05 -2.62
C GLU A 38 -26.79 6.03 -3.67
N ASP A 39 -26.64 6.34 -4.96
CA ASP A 39 -26.91 5.40 -6.06
C ASP A 39 -26.06 4.14 -5.95
N TYR A 40 -24.78 4.29 -5.62
CA TYR A 40 -23.89 3.14 -5.46
C TYR A 40 -24.27 2.30 -4.24
N GLN A 41 -24.49 2.92 -3.08
CA GLN A 41 -24.85 2.23 -1.84
C GLN A 41 -26.17 1.45 -1.97
N ASN A 42 -27.13 2.05 -2.68
CA ASN A 42 -28.42 1.44 -2.98
C ASN A 42 -28.37 0.47 -4.16
N LYS A 43 -27.18 0.22 -4.73
CA LYS A 43 -26.93 -0.66 -5.89
C LYS A 43 -27.77 -0.31 -7.13
N LYS A 44 -27.96 0.98 -7.38
CA LYS A 44 -28.80 1.54 -8.44
C LYS A 44 -28.08 2.64 -9.21
N ILE A 45 -26.91 2.34 -9.76
CA ILE A 45 -26.27 3.25 -10.73
C ILE A 45 -27.17 3.35 -11.98
N PRO A 46 -27.63 4.55 -12.36
CA PRO A 46 -28.52 4.70 -13.51
C PRO A 46 -27.75 4.47 -14.82
N TRP A 47 -28.29 3.61 -15.68
CA TRP A 47 -27.73 3.32 -17.00
C TRP A 47 -28.15 4.39 -18.02
N ILE A 48 -27.69 5.61 -17.83
CA ILE A 48 -28.03 6.77 -18.67
C ILE A 48 -26.77 7.29 -19.35
N TRP A 49 -26.89 7.83 -20.56
CA TRP A 49 -25.79 8.46 -21.31
C TRP A 49 -24.92 9.40 -20.46
N LYS A 50 -25.55 10.26 -19.63
CA LYS A 50 -24.86 11.19 -18.73
C LYS A 50 -23.92 10.51 -17.74
N THR A 51 -24.19 9.26 -17.37
CA THR A 51 -23.36 8.47 -16.45
C THR A 51 -22.11 7.97 -17.15
N PHE A 52 -22.21 7.58 -18.42
CA PHE A 52 -21.11 6.97 -19.18
C PHE A 52 -20.37 7.96 -20.12
N GLN A 53 -20.84 9.20 -20.27
CA GLN A 53 -20.28 10.17 -21.22
C GLN A 53 -18.75 10.34 -21.10
N TYR A 54 -18.22 10.36 -19.88
CA TYR A 54 -16.78 10.48 -19.63
C TYR A 54 -16.05 9.16 -19.92
N THR A 55 -16.68 8.02 -19.63
CA THR A 55 -16.14 6.68 -19.94
C THR A 55 -15.97 6.59 -21.44
N ILE A 56 -17.00 6.94 -22.19
CA ILE A 56 -16.97 6.87 -23.65
C ILE A 56 -15.93 7.84 -24.19
N PHE A 57 -15.97 9.12 -23.79
CA PHE A 57 -15.02 10.12 -24.30
C PHE A 57 -13.55 9.81 -23.96
N ILE A 58 -13.23 9.58 -22.69
CA ILE A 58 -11.84 9.39 -22.24
C ILE A 58 -11.31 8.03 -22.70
N THR A 59 -12.12 6.97 -22.64
CA THR A 59 -11.69 5.63 -23.09
C THR A 59 -11.52 5.60 -24.61
N SER A 60 -12.37 6.29 -25.37
CA SER A 60 -12.18 6.40 -26.82
C SER A 60 -10.89 7.15 -27.17
N ASN A 61 -10.60 8.25 -26.47
CA ASN A 61 -9.34 8.98 -26.64
C ASN A 61 -8.12 8.13 -26.23
N ALA A 62 -8.21 7.38 -25.14
CA ALA A 62 -7.15 6.49 -24.68
C ALA A 62 -6.92 5.32 -25.65
N LEU A 63 -8.00 4.70 -26.15
CA LEU A 63 -7.91 3.66 -27.18
C LEU A 63 -7.36 4.21 -28.49
N ALA A 64 -7.75 5.42 -28.89
CA ALA A 64 -7.16 6.09 -30.06
C ALA A 64 -5.67 6.38 -29.83
N ALA A 65 -5.27 6.83 -28.64
CA ALA A 65 -3.86 7.03 -28.30
C ALA A 65 -3.07 5.71 -28.29
N ILE A 66 -3.63 4.64 -27.71
CA ILE A 66 -3.04 3.28 -27.75
C ILE A 66 -2.93 2.81 -29.18
N PHE A 67 -3.96 3.00 -30.00
CA PHE A 67 -3.94 2.63 -31.41
C PHE A 67 -2.85 3.39 -32.17
N CYS A 68 -2.78 4.73 -32.04
CA CYS A 68 -1.72 5.53 -32.67
C CYS A 68 -0.32 5.14 -32.18
N LEU A 69 -0.14 4.92 -30.88
CA LEU A 69 1.14 4.49 -30.31
C LEU A 69 1.50 3.05 -30.72
N GLY A 70 0.50 2.19 -30.90
CA GLY A 70 0.67 0.82 -31.41
C GLY A 70 1.05 0.82 -32.89
N LEU A 71 0.43 1.68 -33.71
CA LEU A 71 0.83 1.89 -35.10
C LEU A 71 2.27 2.39 -35.20
N LEU A 72 2.64 3.38 -34.37
CA LEU A 72 4.02 3.84 -34.26
C LEU A 72 4.95 2.68 -33.84
N SER A 73 4.62 1.97 -32.77
CA SER A 73 5.44 0.91 -32.20
C SER A 73 5.63 -0.31 -33.12
N LEU A 74 4.62 -0.68 -33.92
CA LEU A 74 4.63 -1.90 -34.73
C LEU A 74 5.09 -1.66 -36.17
N TRP A 75 4.94 -0.43 -36.68
CA TRP A 75 5.33 -0.05 -38.04
C TRP A 75 6.21 1.21 -38.07
N PRO A 76 7.44 1.11 -37.54
CA PRO A 76 8.33 2.26 -37.36
C PRO A 76 8.76 2.95 -38.65
N GLU A 77 8.95 2.20 -39.73
CA GLU A 77 9.51 2.72 -40.99
C GLU A 77 8.44 3.21 -41.98
N SER A 78 7.22 2.69 -41.87
CA SER A 78 6.11 2.93 -42.81
C SER A 78 4.95 3.71 -42.19
N HIS A 79 5.19 4.40 -41.07
CA HIS A 79 4.12 5.08 -40.35
C HIS A 79 3.52 6.25 -41.17
N PRO A 80 2.18 6.34 -41.30
CA PRO A 80 1.53 7.29 -42.20
C PRO A 80 1.63 8.77 -41.77
N PHE A 81 2.04 9.06 -40.53
CA PHE A 81 2.05 10.43 -40.00
C PHE A 81 3.44 11.00 -39.73
N MET A 82 4.40 10.18 -39.27
CA MET A 82 5.72 10.66 -38.84
C MET A 82 6.70 9.50 -38.66
N LYS A 83 7.95 9.65 -39.09
CA LYS A 83 9.00 8.64 -38.88
C LYS A 83 9.68 8.85 -37.53
N TYR A 84 10.17 7.76 -36.93
CA TYR A 84 10.94 7.85 -35.68
C TYR A 84 12.13 8.81 -35.79
N HIS A 85 12.83 8.78 -36.91
CA HIS A 85 13.99 9.62 -37.15
C HIS A 85 13.68 11.13 -37.06
N ASP A 86 12.46 11.54 -37.43
CA ASP A 86 12.02 12.94 -37.34
C ASP A 86 11.75 13.33 -35.88
N ILE A 87 11.12 12.43 -35.10
CA ILE A 87 10.87 12.64 -33.67
C ILE A 87 12.19 12.65 -32.88
N GLU A 88 13.10 11.74 -33.21
CA GLU A 88 14.45 11.65 -32.66
C GLU A 88 15.26 12.91 -32.95
N ALA A 89 15.17 13.44 -34.17
CA ALA A 89 15.80 14.71 -34.55
C ALA A 89 15.23 15.91 -33.79
N ILE A 90 13.90 15.95 -33.61
CA ILE A 90 13.22 17.04 -32.88
C ILE A 90 13.58 17.01 -31.39
N LEU A 91 13.57 15.84 -30.77
CA LEU A 91 13.80 15.67 -29.33
C LEU A 91 15.28 15.50 -28.95
N LYS A 92 16.16 15.38 -29.96
CA LYS A 92 17.58 15.05 -29.81
C LYS A 92 17.78 13.82 -28.92
N THR A 93 17.11 12.74 -29.30
CA THR A 93 17.05 11.48 -28.57
C THR A 93 17.33 10.33 -29.52
N GLU A 94 17.98 9.28 -29.06
CA GLU A 94 18.17 8.05 -29.82
C GLU A 94 17.23 6.96 -29.31
N ARG A 95 16.79 6.04 -30.18
CA ARG A 95 15.95 4.89 -29.80
C ARG A 95 14.60 5.28 -29.17
N MET A 96 13.89 6.19 -29.82
CA MET A 96 12.51 6.57 -29.42
C MET A 96 11.50 5.42 -29.60
N ASP A 97 11.86 4.41 -30.39
CA ASP A 97 11.14 3.15 -30.53
C ASP A 97 10.89 2.46 -29.17
N LEU A 98 11.92 2.35 -28.33
CA LEU A 98 11.85 1.74 -27.00
C LEU A 98 10.95 2.53 -26.04
N PHE A 99 11.03 3.86 -26.07
CA PHE A 99 10.19 4.71 -25.22
C PHE A 99 8.72 4.67 -25.65
N ILE A 100 8.45 4.69 -26.96
CA ILE A 100 7.09 4.60 -27.51
C ILE A 100 6.49 3.22 -27.23
N LEU A 101 7.25 2.15 -27.40
CA LEU A 101 6.83 0.78 -27.02
C LEU A 101 6.52 0.68 -25.52
N ALA A 102 7.36 1.27 -24.67
CA ALA A 102 7.14 1.32 -23.23
C ALA A 102 5.85 2.09 -22.87
N LEU A 103 5.64 3.26 -23.45
CA LEU A 103 4.42 4.05 -23.28
C LEU A 103 3.18 3.27 -23.74
N PHE A 104 3.29 2.59 -24.88
CA PHE A 104 2.22 1.73 -25.41
C PHE A 104 1.85 0.62 -24.42
N ILE A 105 2.83 -0.11 -23.90
CA ILE A 105 2.60 -1.17 -22.89
C ILE A 105 2.00 -0.58 -21.60
N ILE A 106 2.52 0.55 -21.12
CA ILE A 106 2.02 1.20 -19.90
C ILE A 106 0.57 1.65 -20.08
N LEU A 107 0.20 2.22 -21.23
CA LEU A 107 -1.16 2.67 -21.51
C LEU A 107 -2.13 1.49 -21.65
N ILE A 108 -1.72 0.39 -22.28
CA ILE A 108 -2.52 -0.85 -22.30
C ILE A 108 -2.76 -1.36 -20.89
N MET A 109 -1.71 -1.42 -20.06
CA MET A 109 -1.82 -1.86 -18.67
C MET A 109 -2.75 -0.95 -17.86
N LEU A 110 -2.68 0.36 -18.09
CA LEU A 110 -3.52 1.35 -17.42
C LEU A 110 -4.99 1.21 -17.84
N GLU A 111 -5.28 1.00 -19.12
CA GLU A 111 -6.65 0.76 -19.60
C GLU A 111 -7.19 -0.60 -19.15
N ALA A 112 -6.36 -1.64 -19.12
CA ALA A 112 -6.75 -2.94 -18.58
C ALA A 112 -7.12 -2.84 -17.09
N LEU A 113 -6.33 -2.10 -16.31
CA LEU A 113 -6.63 -1.79 -14.91
C LEU A 113 -7.95 -1.01 -14.79
N PHE A 114 -8.17 -0.02 -15.66
CA PHE A 114 -9.41 0.75 -15.70
C PHE A 114 -10.62 -0.14 -15.97
N LEU A 115 -10.57 -1.01 -16.98
CA LEU A 115 -11.67 -1.93 -17.32
C LEU A 115 -11.97 -2.90 -16.19
N HIS A 116 -10.93 -3.40 -15.51
CA HIS A 116 -11.09 -4.24 -14.32
C HIS A 116 -11.81 -3.48 -13.20
N LEU A 117 -11.39 -2.25 -12.90
CA LEU A 117 -12.03 -1.38 -11.90
C LEU A 117 -13.48 -1.04 -12.27
N LEU A 118 -13.74 -0.74 -13.54
CA LEU A 118 -15.07 -0.45 -14.05
C LEU A 118 -16.02 -1.63 -13.83
N ASN A 119 -15.56 -2.84 -14.15
CA ASN A 119 -16.33 -4.07 -13.93
C ASN A 119 -16.63 -4.29 -12.44
N GLU A 120 -15.66 -4.06 -11.57
CA GLU A 120 -15.86 -4.20 -10.12
C GLU A 120 -16.86 -3.15 -9.54
N VAL A 121 -16.83 -1.92 -10.07
CA VAL A 121 -17.78 -0.85 -9.72
C VAL A 121 -19.20 -1.19 -10.18
N LEU A 122 -19.36 -1.61 -11.43
CA LEU A 122 -20.67 -1.99 -11.98
C LEU A 122 -21.26 -3.22 -11.29
N ASN A 123 -20.43 -4.15 -10.82
CA ASN A 123 -20.86 -5.33 -10.06
C ASN A 123 -21.12 -5.04 -8.57
N TYR A 124 -20.99 -3.79 -8.12
CA TYR A 124 -21.15 -3.39 -6.71
C TYR A 124 -20.29 -4.20 -5.73
N ARG A 125 -19.19 -4.76 -6.23
CA ARG A 125 -18.22 -5.54 -5.45
C ARG A 125 -17.19 -4.65 -4.79
N TYR A 126 -17.22 -3.35 -5.10
CA TYR A 126 -16.31 -2.35 -4.59
C TYR A 126 -16.86 -1.63 -3.36
N HIS A 127 -16.08 -1.58 -2.28
CA HIS A 127 -16.34 -0.63 -1.21
C HIS A 127 -15.84 0.76 -1.67
N VAL A 128 -16.75 1.74 -1.72
CA VAL A 128 -16.65 3.05 -2.43
C VAL A 128 -15.61 4.05 -1.88
N GLY A 129 -14.52 3.58 -1.29
CA GLY A 129 -13.50 4.47 -0.71
C GLY A 129 -12.27 4.66 -1.60
N GLN A 130 -12.31 5.61 -2.55
CA GLN A 130 -11.19 6.46 -3.05
C GLN A 130 -10.05 5.84 -3.90
N PHE A 131 -10.02 6.04 -5.24
CA PHE A 131 -9.35 5.21 -6.29
C PHE A 131 -7.96 5.47 -6.99
N LEU A 132 -7.32 6.66 -7.14
CA LEU A 132 -5.97 6.68 -7.81
C LEU A 132 -4.90 7.57 -7.14
N LEU A 133 -5.00 8.90 -7.16
CA LEU A 133 -4.12 9.75 -6.35
C LEU A 133 -4.61 9.81 -4.89
N THR A 134 -5.94 9.89 -4.75
CA THR A 134 -6.64 9.65 -3.49
C THR A 134 -6.57 8.20 -3.08
N VAL A 135 -6.40 7.20 -3.98
CA VAL A 135 -6.17 5.86 -3.44
C VAL A 135 -4.81 5.67 -2.88
N LEU A 136 -3.75 6.05 -3.57
CA LEU A 136 -2.45 5.76 -2.99
C LEU A 136 -2.27 6.55 -1.68
N SER A 137 -2.92 7.72 -1.58
CA SER A 137 -3.10 8.48 -0.33
C SER A 137 -4.04 7.78 0.69
N PHE A 138 -5.16 7.22 0.27
CA PHE A 138 -6.14 6.50 1.10
C PHE A 138 -5.60 5.17 1.60
N ILE A 139 -4.93 4.38 0.76
CA ILE A 139 -4.14 3.21 1.11
C ILE A 139 -3.08 3.63 2.13
N GLY A 140 -2.33 4.71 1.86
CA GLY A 140 -1.39 5.27 2.81
C GLY A 140 -2.05 5.56 4.16
N PHE A 141 -3.24 6.18 4.14
CA PHE A 141 -4.04 6.50 5.31
C PHE A 141 -4.60 5.25 6.02
N VAL A 142 -5.10 4.24 5.31
CA VAL A 142 -5.65 3.00 5.86
C VAL A 142 -4.53 2.16 6.48
N ILE A 143 -3.37 2.09 5.82
CA ILE A 143 -2.17 1.47 6.39
C ILE A 143 -1.77 2.18 7.68
N GLU A 144 -1.75 3.51 7.69
CA GLU A 144 -1.47 4.30 8.90
C GLU A 144 -2.54 4.09 9.98
N LEU A 145 -3.82 4.02 9.62
CA LEU A 145 -4.93 3.72 10.53
C LEU A 145 -4.72 2.37 11.20
N PHE A 146 -4.38 1.32 10.43
CA PHE A 146 -4.07 0.01 10.99
C PHE A 146 -2.83 0.04 11.90
N GLN A 147 -1.81 0.81 11.52
CA GLN A 147 -0.63 1.01 12.37
C GLN A 147 -0.98 1.70 13.69
N VAL A 148 -1.80 2.76 13.65
CA VAL A 148 -2.27 3.48 14.83
C VAL A 148 -3.10 2.57 15.73
N LYS A 149 -4.09 1.84 15.18
CA LYS A 149 -4.89 0.87 15.95
C LYS A 149 -4.00 -0.18 16.63
N LEU A 150 -3.02 -0.73 15.92
CA LEU A 150 -2.07 -1.69 16.49
C LEU A 150 -1.16 -1.06 17.56
N GLN A 151 -0.77 0.20 17.37
CA GLN A 151 0.03 0.95 18.32
C GLN A 151 -0.76 1.30 19.59
N GLU A 152 -2.05 1.63 19.48
CA GLU A 152 -2.94 1.82 20.63
C GLU A 152 -3.05 0.54 21.46
N LEU A 153 -3.25 -0.61 20.81
CA LEU A 153 -3.22 -1.92 21.47
C LEU A 153 -1.89 -2.17 22.19
N PHE A 154 -0.78 -1.81 21.54
CA PHE A 154 0.55 -1.92 22.15
C PHE A 154 0.73 -0.98 23.35
N GLN A 155 0.27 0.26 23.26
CA GLN A 155 0.31 1.20 24.38
C GLN A 155 -0.55 0.74 25.56
N LEU A 156 -1.71 0.12 25.30
CA LEU A 156 -2.54 -0.49 26.35
C LEU A 156 -1.77 -1.60 27.09
N VAL A 157 -1.06 -2.46 26.36
CA VAL A 157 -0.17 -3.48 26.94
C VAL A 157 0.91 -2.82 27.82
N GLN A 158 1.59 -1.78 27.31
CA GLN A 158 2.65 -1.09 28.05
C GLN A 158 2.16 -0.37 29.32
N LYS A 159 0.97 0.24 29.30
CA LYS A 159 0.39 0.89 30.48
C LYS A 159 0.14 -0.11 31.62
N ILE A 160 -0.30 -1.32 31.27
CA ILE A 160 -0.55 -2.39 32.24
C ILE A 160 0.74 -2.93 32.83
N PHE A 161 1.77 -3.07 31.99
CA PHE A 161 3.10 -3.42 32.44
C PHE A 161 3.64 -2.51 33.54
N ARG A 162 3.48 -1.19 33.36
CA ARG A 162 3.98 -0.20 34.33
C ARG A 162 3.22 -0.23 35.64
N ARG A 163 1.92 -0.50 35.62
CA ARG A 163 1.06 -0.38 36.81
C ARG A 163 1.11 -1.59 37.76
N ASN A 164 1.90 -2.63 37.50
CA ASN A 164 2.03 -3.83 38.33
C ASN A 164 0.69 -4.33 38.91
N TRP A 165 -0.30 -4.57 38.04
CA TRP A 165 -1.63 -4.96 38.47
C TRP A 165 -1.63 -6.36 39.07
N ASN A 166 -1.80 -6.46 40.40
CA ASN A 166 -1.98 -7.73 41.10
C ASN A 166 -3.44 -8.26 41.07
N ASN A 167 -4.40 -7.45 40.62
CA ASN A 167 -5.81 -7.85 40.59
C ASN A 167 -6.14 -8.79 39.42
N LYS A 168 -6.59 -10.01 39.74
CA LYS A 168 -6.97 -11.05 38.76
C LYS A 168 -8.17 -10.66 37.90
N ILE A 169 -9.15 -9.94 38.46
CA ILE A 169 -10.36 -9.53 37.74
C ILE A 169 -9.97 -8.56 36.61
N LEU A 170 -9.14 -7.56 36.94
CA LEU A 170 -8.65 -6.59 35.98
C LEU A 170 -7.80 -7.22 34.87
N LYS A 171 -6.97 -8.23 35.19
CA LYS A 171 -6.24 -9.01 34.16
C LYS A 171 -7.18 -9.73 33.20
N LYS A 172 -8.25 -10.34 33.72
CA LYS A 172 -9.26 -11.04 32.89
C LYS A 172 -9.99 -10.07 31.96
N ILE A 173 -10.43 -8.92 32.48
CA ILE A 173 -11.10 -7.87 31.69
C ILE A 173 -10.17 -7.36 30.59
N PHE A 174 -8.91 -7.09 30.93
CA PHE A 174 -7.92 -6.68 29.94
C PHE A 174 -7.74 -7.71 28.83
N TRP A 175 -7.50 -8.98 29.18
CA TRP A 175 -7.28 -10.02 28.18
C TRP A 175 -8.46 -10.20 27.25
N ASN A 176 -9.69 -10.17 27.78
CA ASN A 176 -10.89 -10.26 26.96
C ASN A 176 -10.97 -9.09 25.97
N ARG A 177 -10.75 -7.85 26.44
CA ARG A 177 -10.78 -6.67 25.56
C ARG A 177 -9.66 -6.72 24.51
N PHE A 178 -8.44 -7.02 24.92
CA PHE A 178 -7.28 -7.10 24.01
C PHE A 178 -7.49 -8.17 22.93
N GLN A 179 -7.95 -9.37 23.30
CA GLN A 179 -8.19 -10.44 22.35
C GLN A 179 -9.26 -10.07 21.32
N VAL A 180 -10.38 -9.49 21.76
CA VAL A 180 -11.47 -9.08 20.86
C VAL A 180 -10.99 -8.02 19.86
N GLU A 181 -10.36 -6.96 20.35
CA GLU A 181 -9.87 -5.87 19.49
C GLU A 181 -8.77 -6.33 18.53
N TYR A 182 -7.85 -7.19 19.00
CA TYR A 182 -6.78 -7.72 18.15
C TYR A 182 -7.33 -8.64 17.05
N VAL A 183 -8.25 -9.56 17.39
CA VAL A 183 -8.85 -10.47 16.40
C VAL A 183 -9.67 -9.69 15.39
N LYS A 184 -10.41 -8.67 15.83
CA LYS A 184 -11.13 -7.75 14.93
C LYS A 184 -10.17 -7.05 13.98
N LEU A 185 -9.10 -6.44 14.50
CA LEU A 185 -8.08 -5.78 13.68
C LEU A 185 -7.43 -6.74 12.68
N TYR A 186 -7.09 -7.96 13.11
CA TYR A 186 -6.54 -9.00 12.24
C TYR A 186 -7.51 -9.35 11.11
N SER A 187 -8.80 -9.51 11.40
CA SER A 187 -9.81 -9.81 10.37
C SER A 187 -10.00 -8.66 9.38
N GLU A 188 -10.00 -7.40 9.84
CA GLU A 188 -10.06 -6.21 8.99
C GLU A 188 -8.86 -6.15 8.04
N ILE A 189 -7.65 -6.39 8.56
CA ILE A 189 -6.41 -6.40 7.76
C ILE A 189 -6.42 -7.55 6.76
N ALA A 190 -6.82 -8.76 7.18
CA ALA A 190 -6.84 -9.94 6.33
C ALA A 190 -7.82 -9.77 5.15
N ASN A 191 -9.02 -9.24 5.42
CA ASN A 191 -10.01 -8.95 4.38
C ASN A 191 -9.48 -7.88 3.41
N PHE A 192 -8.88 -6.81 3.92
CA PHE A 192 -8.28 -5.77 3.07
C PHE A 192 -7.13 -6.32 2.21
N ASN A 193 -6.32 -7.24 2.75
CA ASN A 193 -5.19 -7.83 2.05
C ASN A 193 -5.60 -8.66 0.81
N ILE A 194 -6.81 -9.22 0.76
CA ILE A 194 -7.27 -10.01 -0.40
C ILE A 194 -7.23 -9.15 -1.67
N SER A 195 -7.80 -7.94 -1.61
CA SER A 195 -7.82 -7.01 -2.73
C SER A 195 -6.51 -6.23 -2.83
N PHE A 196 -6.00 -5.74 -1.71
CA PHE A 196 -4.81 -4.89 -1.68
C PHE A 196 -3.54 -5.65 -2.09
N GLY A 197 -3.46 -6.95 -1.81
CA GLY A 197 -2.32 -7.76 -2.19
C GLY A 197 -2.17 -7.90 -3.70
N THR A 198 -3.28 -8.12 -4.42
CA THR A 198 -3.28 -8.13 -5.89
C THR A 198 -2.90 -6.77 -6.46
N MET A 199 -3.39 -5.69 -5.86
CA MET A 199 -2.99 -4.34 -6.26
C MET A 199 -1.49 -4.09 -6.07
N LEU A 200 -0.91 -4.52 -4.94
CA LEU A 200 0.52 -4.41 -4.66
C LEU A 200 1.38 -5.16 -5.68
N LEU A 201 0.87 -6.27 -6.24
CA LEU A 201 1.53 -7.01 -7.31
C LEU A 201 1.59 -6.20 -8.62
N TYR A 202 0.48 -5.59 -9.02
CA TYR A 202 0.44 -4.71 -10.19
C TYR A 202 1.37 -3.51 -10.02
N LEU A 203 1.32 -2.86 -8.85
CA LEU A 203 2.18 -1.72 -8.54
C LEU A 203 3.67 -2.10 -8.55
N GLU A 204 4.04 -3.27 -8.01
CA GLU A 204 5.41 -3.76 -8.06
C GLU A 204 5.85 -4.02 -9.51
N THR A 205 5.00 -4.63 -10.33
CA THR A 205 5.28 -4.91 -11.73
C THR A 205 5.51 -3.61 -12.51
N ILE A 206 4.60 -2.64 -12.39
CA ILE A 206 4.72 -1.31 -13.00
C ILE A 206 6.03 -0.65 -12.55
N SER A 207 6.31 -0.70 -11.24
CA SER A 207 7.52 -0.11 -10.69
C SER A 207 8.80 -0.75 -11.22
N LYS A 208 8.86 -2.06 -11.41
CA LYS A 208 10.03 -2.75 -11.96
C LYS A 208 10.21 -2.45 -13.44
N SER A 209 9.13 -2.54 -14.22
CA SER A 209 9.15 -2.19 -15.64
C SER A 209 9.63 -0.75 -15.83
N SER A 210 9.14 0.19 -15.01
CA SER A 210 9.55 1.60 -15.04
C SER A 210 11.06 1.80 -14.88
N ILE A 211 11.71 1.13 -13.91
CA ILE A 211 13.17 1.23 -13.72
C ILE A 211 13.93 0.57 -14.87
N ILE A 212 13.51 -0.62 -15.31
CA ILE A 212 14.18 -1.36 -16.38
C ILE A 212 14.14 -0.52 -17.66
N ILE A 213 12.98 0.02 -18.00
CA ILE A 213 12.79 0.92 -19.15
C ILE A 213 13.63 2.17 -18.98
N SER A 214 13.66 2.79 -17.79
CA SER A 214 14.51 3.96 -17.54
C SER A 214 15.99 3.65 -17.78
N CYS A 215 16.45 2.47 -17.34
CA CYS A 215 17.84 2.05 -17.48
C CYS A 215 18.19 1.75 -18.94
N MET A 216 17.32 1.04 -19.67
CA MET A 216 17.50 0.76 -21.10
C MET A 216 17.47 2.05 -21.91
N PHE A 217 16.48 2.92 -21.65
CA PHE A 217 16.38 4.21 -22.32
C PHE A 217 17.61 5.07 -22.08
N LEU A 218 18.11 5.13 -20.82
CA LEU A 218 19.35 5.83 -20.51
C LEU A 218 20.57 5.16 -21.14
N SER A 219 20.65 3.82 -21.25
CA SER A 219 21.83 3.12 -21.77
C SER A 219 22.07 3.36 -23.26
N GLU A 220 21.04 3.71 -24.01
CA GLU A 220 21.14 3.98 -25.44
C GLU A 220 21.37 5.46 -25.78
N GLN A 221 21.23 6.41 -24.84
CA GLN A 221 21.50 7.82 -25.18
C GLN A 221 23.00 8.14 -25.18
N GLU A 222 23.48 8.74 -26.27
CA GLU A 222 24.80 9.40 -26.37
C GLU A 222 24.79 10.82 -25.75
N GLU A 223 23.80 11.64 -26.10
CA GLU A 223 23.58 12.96 -25.48
C GLU A 223 22.30 12.99 -24.62
N ILE A 224 22.42 13.54 -23.41
CA ILE A 224 21.27 13.68 -22.51
C ILE A 224 20.61 15.05 -22.73
N SER A 225 19.44 15.03 -23.38
CA SER A 225 18.56 16.20 -23.52
C SER A 225 17.72 16.45 -22.26
N GLN A 226 17.19 17.66 -22.08
CA GLN A 226 16.35 18.00 -20.93
C GLN A 226 15.05 17.17 -20.87
N TYR A 227 14.51 16.79 -22.03
CA TYR A 227 13.33 15.93 -22.14
C TYR A 227 13.64 14.49 -21.70
N CYS A 228 14.82 13.96 -22.07
CA CYS A 228 15.30 12.67 -21.58
C CYS A 228 15.37 12.65 -20.04
N ILE A 229 15.93 13.70 -19.44
CA ILE A 229 16.03 13.84 -17.98
C ILE A 229 14.63 13.86 -17.35
N MET A 230 13.69 14.61 -17.92
CA MET A 230 12.32 14.68 -17.40
C MET A 230 11.60 13.32 -17.45
N ALA A 231 11.73 12.59 -18.56
CA ALA A 231 11.15 11.25 -18.72
C ALA A 231 11.78 10.24 -17.75
N ILE A 232 13.10 10.30 -17.58
CA ILE A 232 13.82 9.50 -16.60
C ILE A 232 13.35 9.79 -15.17
N VAL A 233 13.25 11.07 -14.81
CA VAL A 233 12.85 11.50 -13.46
C VAL A 233 11.42 11.07 -13.18
N SER A 234 10.51 11.16 -14.16
CA SER A 234 9.13 10.71 -13.99
C SER A 234 9.05 9.20 -13.78
N LEU A 235 9.77 8.39 -14.57
CA LEU A 235 9.80 6.93 -14.39
C LEU A 235 10.47 6.50 -13.07
N LEU A 236 11.54 7.17 -12.65
CA LEU A 236 12.17 6.94 -11.34
C LEU A 236 11.25 7.35 -10.18
N SER A 237 10.45 8.40 -10.34
CA SER A 237 9.51 8.84 -9.29
C SER A 237 8.47 7.78 -8.96
N ILE A 238 8.00 7.03 -9.97
CA ILE A 238 7.09 5.88 -9.78
C ILE A 238 7.75 4.82 -8.88
N PHE A 239 9.02 4.52 -9.13
CA PHE A 239 9.76 3.56 -8.32
C PHE A 239 9.94 4.00 -6.87
N PHE A 240 10.38 5.24 -6.65
CA PHE A 240 10.54 5.77 -5.29
C PHE A 240 9.21 5.82 -4.53
N TYR A 241 8.13 6.11 -5.24
CA TYR A 241 6.78 6.12 -4.69
C TYR A 241 6.37 4.74 -4.18
N ILE A 242 6.47 3.70 -5.03
CA ILE A 242 6.13 2.32 -4.65
C ILE A 242 7.05 1.81 -3.54
N THR A 243 8.34 2.12 -3.60
CA THR A 243 9.30 1.76 -2.54
C THR A 243 8.90 2.38 -1.18
N THR A 244 8.43 3.62 -1.18
CA THR A 244 7.94 4.30 0.02
C THR A 244 6.68 3.65 0.57
N LEU A 245 5.75 3.24 -0.30
CA LEU A 245 4.56 2.50 0.09
C LEU A 245 4.94 1.17 0.78
N TYR A 246 5.83 0.38 0.17
CA TYR A 246 6.32 -0.88 0.74
C TYR A 246 7.00 -0.70 2.11
N SER A 247 7.74 0.39 2.29
CA SER A 247 8.35 0.75 3.58
C SER A 247 7.29 0.93 4.66
N ARG A 248 6.16 1.59 4.35
CA ARG A 248 5.04 1.78 5.28
C ARG A 248 4.33 0.47 5.57
N VAL A 249 3.99 -0.30 4.54
CA VAL A 249 3.34 -1.63 4.66
C VAL A 249 4.15 -2.56 5.58
N ALA A 250 5.48 -2.57 5.44
CA ALA A 250 6.38 -3.42 6.21
C ALA A 250 6.48 -3.07 7.72
N ARG A 251 5.96 -1.92 8.17
CA ARG A 251 5.93 -1.53 9.59
C ARG A 251 4.91 -2.33 10.38
N LEU A 252 3.80 -2.74 9.76
CA LEU A 252 2.69 -3.41 10.45
C LEU A 252 3.13 -4.75 11.08
N PRO A 253 3.80 -5.68 10.37
CA PRO A 253 4.30 -6.92 10.97
C PRO A 253 5.38 -6.66 12.04
N SER A 254 6.20 -5.62 11.86
CA SER A 254 7.23 -5.24 12.83
C SER A 254 6.62 -4.77 14.15
N ASN A 255 5.56 -3.97 14.09
CA ASN A 255 4.82 -3.50 15.27
C ASN A 255 4.11 -4.67 15.97
N ASN A 256 3.51 -5.59 15.21
CA ASN A 256 2.92 -6.81 15.77
C ASN A 256 3.97 -7.63 16.54
N ARG A 257 5.14 -7.88 15.93
CA ARG A 257 6.23 -8.62 16.56
C ARG A 257 6.73 -7.97 17.86
N ARG A 258 6.83 -6.63 17.90
CA ARG A 258 7.18 -5.89 19.13
C ARG A 258 6.12 -6.09 20.20
N CYS A 259 4.84 -5.99 19.83
CA CYS A 259 3.72 -6.26 20.73
C CYS A 259 3.79 -7.70 21.29
N CYS A 260 3.97 -8.71 20.44
CA CYS A 260 4.13 -10.11 20.85
C CYS A 260 5.27 -10.28 21.85
N LYS A 261 6.46 -9.74 21.54
CA LYS A 261 7.63 -9.82 22.42
C LYS A 261 7.38 -9.20 23.79
N SER A 262 6.73 -8.03 23.82
CA SER A 262 6.34 -7.40 25.06
C SER A 262 5.38 -8.31 25.83
N ILE A 263 4.24 -8.70 25.27
CA ILE A 263 3.27 -9.56 25.99
C ILE A 263 3.92 -10.86 26.47
N MET A 264 4.76 -11.50 25.65
CA MET A 264 5.48 -12.72 26.04
C MET A 264 6.39 -12.49 27.26
N SER A 265 7.14 -11.38 27.27
CA SER A 265 7.97 -11.01 28.43
C SER A 265 7.13 -10.79 29.69
N TRP A 266 5.93 -10.23 29.55
CA TRP A 266 5.00 -10.09 30.68
C TRP A 266 4.57 -11.43 31.24
N LEU A 267 4.15 -12.33 30.35
CA LEU A 267 3.65 -13.64 30.71
C LEU A 267 4.74 -14.43 31.42
N ALA A 268 5.98 -14.41 30.90
CA ALA A 268 7.13 -15.01 31.55
C ALA A 268 7.37 -14.44 32.96
N ARG A 269 7.35 -13.10 33.13
CA ARG A 269 7.53 -12.45 34.45
C ARG A 269 6.41 -12.82 35.44
N THR A 270 5.16 -12.83 34.99
CA THR A 270 4.01 -13.17 35.84
C THR A 270 3.98 -14.65 36.22
N GLN A 271 4.42 -15.54 35.32
CA GLN A 271 4.59 -16.96 35.63
C GLN A 271 5.69 -17.17 36.66
N TRP A 272 6.84 -16.52 36.48
CA TRP A 272 7.99 -16.57 37.40
C TRP A 272 7.66 -16.04 38.80
N SER A 273 6.91 -14.94 38.90
CA SER A 273 6.47 -14.44 40.22
C SER A 273 5.42 -15.35 40.88
N SER A 274 4.58 -16.02 40.06
CA SER A 274 3.59 -16.98 40.57
C SER A 274 4.20 -18.31 41.01
N SER A 275 5.30 -18.76 40.41
CA SER A 275 5.96 -20.01 40.80
C SER A 275 6.64 -19.87 42.18
N LYS A 276 7.26 -18.71 42.45
CA LYS A 276 7.82 -18.39 43.78
C LYS A 276 6.76 -18.37 44.88
N THR A 277 5.55 -17.87 44.60
CA THR A 277 4.44 -17.84 45.57
C THR A 277 3.71 -19.18 45.71
N LYS A 278 3.67 -20.01 44.66
CA LYS A 278 3.08 -21.36 44.69
C LYS A 278 3.88 -22.35 45.54
N PHE A 279 5.19 -22.20 45.67
CA PHE A 279 6.03 -23.03 46.54
C PHE A 279 5.70 -22.84 48.04
N TYR A 280 5.14 -21.68 48.43
CA TYR A 280 4.83 -21.34 49.82
C TYR A 280 3.36 -21.59 50.23
N GLN A 281 2.44 -21.82 49.28
CA GLN A 281 0.99 -21.94 49.56
C GLN A 281 0.37 -23.16 48.86
N SER A 282 0.76 -24.36 49.28
CA SER A 282 0.22 -25.62 48.76
C SER A 282 -0.99 -26.14 49.55
N ILE A 283 -2.14 -25.45 49.55
CA ILE A 283 -3.36 -26.01 50.20
C ILE A 283 -4.66 -25.91 49.35
N ASN A 284 -4.69 -25.21 48.19
CA ASN A 284 -5.95 -25.07 47.43
C ASN A 284 -5.88 -25.47 45.94
N GLY A 285 -6.00 -26.78 45.68
CA GLY A 285 -5.93 -27.40 44.34
C GLY A 285 -6.91 -26.85 43.29
N ARG A 286 -8.13 -26.42 43.67
CA ARG A 286 -9.11 -25.84 42.73
C ARG A 286 -8.69 -24.46 42.20
N LYS A 287 -8.09 -23.61 43.04
CA LYS A 287 -7.59 -22.29 42.63
C LYS A 287 -6.39 -22.42 41.68
N ILE A 288 -5.57 -23.46 41.85
CA ILE A 288 -4.42 -23.76 40.99
C ILE A 288 -4.88 -24.15 39.57
N LYS A 289 -5.93 -24.98 39.45
CA LYS A 289 -6.47 -25.45 38.16
C LYS A 289 -7.02 -24.33 37.28
N ILE A 290 -7.74 -23.36 37.87
CA ILE A 290 -8.32 -22.20 37.14
C ILE A 290 -7.23 -21.24 36.65
N ILE A 291 -6.21 -20.97 37.48
CA ILE A 291 -5.08 -20.11 37.11
C ILE A 291 -4.30 -20.71 35.93
N ASN A 292 -4.08 -22.03 35.94
CA ASN A 292 -3.42 -22.72 34.83
C ASN A 292 -4.20 -22.56 33.52
N ARG A 293 -5.54 -22.70 33.52
CA ARG A 293 -6.34 -22.58 32.29
C ARG A 293 -6.25 -21.20 31.64
N THR A 294 -6.32 -20.12 32.41
CA THR A 294 -6.24 -18.75 31.86
C THR A 294 -4.84 -18.43 31.33
N THR A 295 -3.80 -18.91 32.03
CA THR A 295 -2.40 -18.70 31.61
C THR A 295 -2.07 -19.49 30.35
N ILE A 296 -2.55 -20.75 30.26
CA ILE A 296 -2.41 -21.57 29.04
C ILE A 296 -3.12 -20.87 27.88
N LYS A 297 -4.35 -20.38 28.07
CA LYS A 297 -5.10 -19.66 27.02
C LYS A 297 -4.34 -18.40 26.55
N SER A 298 -3.78 -17.60 27.46
CA SER A 298 -3.01 -16.41 27.06
C SER A 298 -1.71 -16.77 26.35
N ASN A 299 -1.00 -17.82 26.78
CA ASN A 299 0.22 -18.27 26.11
C ASN A 299 -0.07 -18.74 24.69
N LEU A 300 -1.10 -19.59 24.52
CA LEU A 300 -1.54 -20.08 23.22
C LEU A 300 -1.92 -18.90 22.30
N PHE A 301 -2.66 -17.93 22.83
CA PHE A 301 -3.03 -16.75 22.06
C PHE A 301 -1.80 -15.95 21.59
N VAL A 302 -0.81 -15.73 22.44
CA VAL A 302 0.41 -14.99 22.06
C VAL A 302 1.26 -15.79 21.08
N GLN A 303 1.28 -17.12 21.18
CA GLN A 303 1.92 -17.99 20.20
C GLN A 303 1.26 -17.81 18.82
N ILE A 304 -0.07 -17.93 18.76
CA ILE A 304 -0.86 -17.66 17.54
C ILE A 304 -0.57 -16.24 17.02
N MET A 305 -0.51 -15.25 17.91
CA MET A 305 -0.20 -13.85 17.57
C MET A 305 1.20 -13.69 16.96
N SER A 306 2.16 -14.52 17.37
CA SER A 306 3.54 -14.47 16.88
C SER A 306 3.73 -15.22 15.56
N GLU A 307 2.93 -16.25 15.32
CA GLU A 307 2.97 -17.08 14.12
C GLU A 307 2.03 -16.56 13.02
N ASN A 308 1.06 -15.71 13.38
CA ASN A 308 0.14 -15.15 12.40
C ASN A 308 0.85 -14.23 11.40
N LYS A 309 0.35 -14.25 10.16
CA LYS A 309 0.81 -13.35 9.09
C LYS A 309 0.04 -12.02 9.15
N LEU A 310 0.08 -11.31 10.30
CA LEU A 310 -0.54 -9.99 10.41
C LEU A 310 0.26 -8.96 9.59
N GLY A 311 -0.29 -8.60 8.43
CA GLY A 311 0.37 -7.75 7.45
C GLY A 311 -0.23 -7.94 6.07
N PHE A 312 0.55 -7.58 5.06
CA PHE A 312 0.13 -7.62 3.67
C PHE A 312 1.01 -8.53 2.82
N THR A 313 0.46 -9.09 1.75
CA THR A 313 1.17 -9.89 0.75
C THR A 313 1.27 -9.11 -0.56
N CYS A 314 2.31 -9.38 -1.34
CA CYS A 314 2.37 -8.95 -2.74
C CYS A 314 1.79 -10.07 -3.59
N GLY A 315 0.49 -10.01 -3.87
CA GLY A 315 -0.28 -11.10 -4.48
C GLY A 315 -0.05 -12.43 -3.75
N HIS A 316 0.29 -13.46 -4.52
CA HIS A 316 0.69 -14.78 -4.01
C HIS A 316 2.21 -14.95 -3.87
N LEU A 317 3.02 -13.94 -4.21
CA LEU A 317 4.49 -14.09 -4.30
C LEU A 317 5.16 -14.15 -2.93
N PHE A 318 4.89 -13.16 -2.07
CA PHE A 318 5.55 -13.09 -0.77
C PHE A 318 4.79 -12.22 0.24
N PHE A 319 5.05 -12.47 1.52
CA PHE A 319 4.58 -11.64 2.62
C PHE A 319 5.53 -10.45 2.85
N ILE A 320 4.98 -9.24 2.95
CA ILE A 320 5.74 -8.00 3.00
C ILE A 320 6.23 -7.77 4.43
N THR A 321 7.48 -8.16 4.68
CA THR A 321 8.18 -7.91 5.94
C THR A 321 9.24 -6.82 5.78
N LYS A 322 9.72 -6.28 6.90
CA LYS A 322 10.87 -5.35 6.89
C LYS A 322 12.09 -5.93 6.18
N PHE A 323 12.38 -7.22 6.36
CA PHE A 323 13.49 -7.89 5.66
C PHE A 323 13.25 -7.97 4.16
N LYS A 324 12.03 -8.32 3.74
CA LYS A 324 11.70 -8.44 2.32
C LYS A 324 11.72 -7.08 1.61
N TYR A 325 11.25 -6.03 2.28
CA TYR A 325 11.40 -4.65 1.82
C TYR A 325 12.88 -4.26 1.63
N ILE A 326 13.75 -4.51 2.62
CA ILE A 326 15.18 -4.21 2.50
C ILE A 326 15.81 -5.00 1.35
N GLN A 327 15.46 -6.28 1.20
CA GLN A 327 15.93 -7.10 0.09
C GLN A 327 15.52 -6.51 -1.26
N LEU A 328 14.26 -6.12 -1.43
CA LEU A 328 13.78 -5.48 -2.65
C LEU A 328 14.51 -4.18 -2.94
N LEU A 329 14.74 -3.35 -1.92
CA LEU A 329 15.46 -2.09 -2.05
C LEU A 329 16.91 -2.31 -2.48
N LEU A 330 17.62 -3.26 -1.85
CA LEU A 330 19.00 -3.62 -2.20
C LEU A 330 19.12 -4.15 -3.64
N LEU A 331 18.16 -4.96 -4.08
CA LEU A 331 18.15 -5.47 -5.45
C LEU A 331 18.08 -4.34 -6.48
N ASN A 332 17.26 -3.31 -6.22
CA ASN A 332 17.14 -2.15 -7.11
C ASN A 332 18.27 -1.12 -6.90
N PHE A 333 18.94 -1.11 -5.74
CA PHE A 333 20.03 -0.18 -5.45
C PHE A 333 21.20 -0.35 -6.45
N THR A 334 21.47 -1.57 -6.87
CA THR A 334 22.48 -1.85 -7.91
C THR A 334 22.14 -1.19 -9.25
N LEU A 335 20.85 -1.18 -9.63
CA LEU A 335 20.37 -0.49 -10.83
C LEU A 335 20.51 1.04 -10.68
N ILE A 336 20.19 1.59 -9.50
CA ILE A 336 20.36 3.02 -9.20
C ILE A 336 21.83 3.45 -9.29
N ILE A 337 22.77 2.62 -8.80
CA ILE A 337 24.20 2.92 -8.91
C ILE A 337 24.65 2.93 -10.38
N LYS A 338 24.23 1.95 -11.19
CA LYS A 338 24.53 1.93 -12.62
C LYS A 338 23.99 3.18 -13.32
N PHE A 339 22.79 3.62 -12.93
CA PHE A 339 22.16 4.85 -13.39
C PHE A 339 23.00 6.09 -13.10
N TYR A 340 23.41 6.24 -11.83
CA TYR A 340 24.20 7.39 -11.37
C TYR A 340 25.57 7.46 -12.05
N LYS A 341 26.23 6.31 -12.24
CA LYS A 341 27.52 6.23 -12.94
C LYS A 341 27.43 6.73 -14.39
N LYS A 342 26.37 6.36 -15.12
CA LYS A 342 26.20 6.78 -16.52
C LYS A 342 25.89 8.28 -16.64
N ILE A 343 25.10 8.85 -15.73
CA ILE A 343 24.84 10.30 -15.69
C ILE A 343 26.14 11.08 -15.44
N ILE A 344 26.97 10.65 -14.49
CA ILE A 344 28.26 11.32 -14.23
C ILE A 344 29.16 11.26 -15.46
N HIS A 345 29.22 10.11 -16.13
CA HIS A 345 30.00 9.97 -17.35
C HIS A 345 29.54 10.93 -18.46
N ALA A 346 28.24 10.98 -18.73
CA ALA A 346 27.65 11.90 -19.69
C ALA A 346 27.89 13.39 -19.32
N SER A 347 27.87 13.73 -18.03
CA SER A 347 28.17 15.10 -17.57
C SER A 347 29.63 15.52 -17.77
N LYS A 348 30.57 14.57 -17.74
CA LYS A 348 32.00 14.84 -17.95
C LYS A 348 32.34 15.05 -19.42
N ILE A 349 31.66 14.36 -20.33
CA ILE A 349 31.85 14.51 -21.78
C ILE A 349 31.43 15.92 -22.24
N LYS A 350 30.39 16.52 -21.65
CA LYS A 350 29.93 17.88 -22.00
C LYS A 350 30.85 19.03 -21.56
N ASN A 351 31.84 18.76 -20.71
CA ASN A 351 32.76 19.77 -20.16
C ASN A 351 34.17 19.74 -20.79
N HIS A 352 34.36 18.91 -21.81
CA HIS A 352 35.54 18.89 -22.69
C HIS A 352 35.08 19.23 -24.10
#